data_AF-A0A0B8QHB2-F1
#
_entry.id   AF-A0A0B8QHB2-F1
#
_cell.length_a   1.000
_cell.length_b   1.000
_cell.length_c   1.000
_cell.angle_alpha   90.00
_cell.angle_beta   90.00
_cell.angle_gamma   90.00
#
_symmetry.space_group_name_H-M   'P 1'
#
loop_
_entity.id
_entity.type
_entity.pdbx_description
1 polymer ?
#
loop_
_entity_poly.entity_id
_entity_poly.type
_entity_poly.pdbx_seq_one_letter_code
_entity_poly.pdbx_strand_id
1 'polypeptide(L)'
;MWFIPPWVAAGMGVDLQAFYPNLAESSNNAAYLFYIDHYMPTGVLGLVLAAMIAATVAPMTTALNRNAGIFVRNVYQPLINKESTERDQMKVGKIATLVSGLLSVGAALMFASIREYSFFDLMMLFGALLQMPISIPSLLALVIVRTPDWSGWATIVVGLCVSAFMQFVFEVNWLLPLFGAESFTHREYVDLTVVSALLAQIVITGGFFAMTSLFYKERTGERAEETNTMLKNLKTPISGEEEADVDRRQGEYLGKMTQILGGLIIVIGLTVDTWADMLTFFIIGGLILLSGVHLYRTRKAPQAA
;
A
#
# COMPACT_ATOMS: atom_id res chain seq x y z
N MET A 1 -0.83 3.59 15.09
CA MET A 1 -1.11 4.65 16.08
C MET A 1 -1.99 5.77 15.54
N TRP A 2 -2.09 5.95 14.21
CA TRP A 2 -2.92 7.01 13.63
C TRP A 2 -4.44 6.87 13.96
N PHE A 3 -4.90 5.65 14.17
CA PHE A 3 -6.29 5.35 14.56
C PHE A 3 -6.62 5.61 16.05
N ILE A 4 -5.63 5.88 16.92
CA ILE A 4 -5.88 6.02 18.37
C ILE A 4 -6.74 7.25 18.69
N PRO A 5 -6.42 8.49 18.25
CA PRO A 5 -7.27 9.64 18.55
C PRO A 5 -8.70 9.53 17.99
N PRO A 6 -8.93 9.04 16.75
CA PRO A 6 -10.28 8.72 16.27
C PRO A 6 -11.02 7.72 17.17
N TRP A 7 -10.37 6.64 17.62
CA TRP A 7 -10.99 5.66 18.51
C TRP A 7 -11.34 6.23 19.88
N VAL A 8 -10.46 7.05 20.46
CA VAL A 8 -10.73 7.71 21.75
C VAL A 8 -11.90 8.68 21.61
N ALA A 9 -11.91 9.53 20.59
CA ALA A 9 -13.01 10.46 20.34
C ALA A 9 -14.35 9.72 20.16
N ALA A 10 -14.35 8.64 19.37
CA ALA A 10 -15.53 7.80 19.16
C ALA A 10 -15.97 7.09 20.46
N GLY A 11 -15.04 6.51 21.22
CA GLY A 11 -15.34 5.83 22.49
C GLY A 11 -15.85 6.76 23.58
N MET A 12 -15.50 8.04 23.51
CA MET A 12 -16.02 9.09 24.39
C MET A 12 -17.35 9.70 23.90
N GLY A 13 -17.84 9.29 22.73
CA GLY A 13 -19.07 9.82 22.13
C GLY A 13 -18.96 11.29 21.73
N VAL A 14 -17.76 11.75 21.34
CA VAL A 14 -17.52 13.15 21.00
C VAL A 14 -18.10 13.47 19.63
N ASP A 15 -19.00 14.45 19.58
CA ASP A 15 -19.50 15.00 18.33
C ASP A 15 -18.51 16.02 17.76
N LEU A 16 -17.59 15.54 16.92
CA LEU A 16 -16.57 16.38 16.28
C LEU A 16 -17.17 17.47 15.36
N GLN A 17 -18.39 17.27 14.86
CA GLN A 17 -19.07 18.25 14.02
C GLN A 17 -19.57 19.43 14.85
N ALA A 18 -20.03 19.18 16.08
CA ALA A 18 -20.41 20.23 17.02
C ALA A 18 -19.20 21.08 17.46
N PHE A 19 -18.03 20.46 17.67
CA PHE A 19 -16.80 21.18 18.06
C PHE A 19 -16.15 21.93 16.89
N TYR A 20 -16.24 21.40 15.66
CA TYR A 20 -15.60 21.99 14.48
C TYR A 20 -16.58 22.19 13.33
N PRO A 21 -17.56 23.11 13.47
CA PRO A 21 -18.63 23.31 12.48
C PRO A 21 -18.09 23.78 11.12
N ASN A 22 -16.95 24.49 11.10
CA ASN A 22 -16.29 24.97 9.89
C ASN A 22 -15.70 23.83 9.02
N LEU A 23 -15.57 22.61 9.55
CA LEU A 23 -15.04 21.46 8.82
C LEU A 23 -16.14 20.62 8.16
N ALA A 24 -17.42 20.88 8.44
CA ALA A 24 -18.58 20.18 7.85
C ALA A 24 -18.37 18.66 7.74
N GLU A 25 -18.42 18.08 6.53
CA GLU A 25 -18.24 16.64 6.26
C GLU A 25 -16.84 16.11 6.60
N SER A 26 -15.84 17.00 6.71
CA SER A 26 -14.47 16.65 7.12
C SER A 26 -14.27 16.66 8.64
N SER A 27 -15.32 16.91 9.43
CA SER A 27 -15.25 16.93 10.90
C SER A 27 -14.73 15.63 11.50
N ASN A 28 -15.00 14.47 10.88
CA ASN A 28 -14.44 13.18 11.29
C ASN A 28 -12.91 13.13 11.24
N ASN A 29 -12.27 13.94 10.40
CA ASN A 29 -10.81 14.04 10.32
C ASN A 29 -10.21 14.90 11.45
N ALA A 30 -11.05 15.60 12.22
CA ALA A 30 -10.63 16.52 13.29
C ALA A 30 -10.36 15.83 14.64
N ALA A 31 -10.49 14.50 14.74
CA ALA A 31 -10.27 13.77 16.00
C ALA A 31 -8.89 14.03 16.62
N TYR A 32 -7.87 14.24 15.78
CA TYR A 32 -6.53 14.61 16.23
C TYR A 32 -6.49 16.02 16.81
N LEU A 33 -7.16 16.97 16.15
CA LEU A 33 -7.22 18.35 16.62
C LEU A 33 -7.95 18.42 17.96
N PHE A 34 -9.07 17.70 18.08
CA PHE A 34 -9.82 17.54 19.34
C PHE A 34 -8.91 17.08 20.48
N TYR A 35 -8.16 16.01 20.25
CA TYR A 35 -7.30 15.43 21.27
C TYR A 35 -6.19 16.40 21.71
N ILE A 36 -5.56 17.09 20.76
CA ILE A 36 -4.50 18.05 21.06
C ILE A 36 -5.06 19.25 21.84
N ASP A 37 -6.22 19.75 21.46
CA ASP A 37 -6.85 20.92 22.06
C ASP A 37 -7.31 20.66 23.51
N HIS A 38 -7.82 19.46 23.80
CA HIS A 38 -8.45 19.16 25.09
C HIS A 38 -7.56 18.41 26.08
N TYR A 39 -6.55 17.65 25.60
CA TYR A 39 -5.77 16.74 26.46
C TYR A 39 -4.27 17.03 26.49
N MET A 40 -3.76 17.91 25.63
CA MET A 40 -2.32 18.22 25.59
C MET A 40 -2.01 19.55 26.28
N PRO A 41 -0.81 19.69 26.88
CA PRO A 41 -0.36 20.94 27.49
C PRO A 41 -0.30 22.12 26.49
N THR A 42 -0.48 23.33 27.00
CA THR A 42 -0.32 24.57 26.22
C THR A 42 1.07 24.64 25.57
N GLY A 43 1.10 24.93 24.26
CA GLY A 43 2.34 24.99 23.46
C GLY A 43 2.62 23.72 22.64
N VAL A 44 2.00 22.58 22.96
CA VAL A 44 2.14 21.34 22.17
C VAL A 44 1.43 21.43 20.82
N LEU A 45 0.34 22.21 20.73
CA LEU A 45 -0.39 22.42 19.48
C LEU A 45 0.52 22.88 18.33
N GLY A 46 1.38 23.87 18.59
CA GLY A 46 2.33 24.37 17.58
C GLY A 46 3.34 23.31 17.14
N LEU A 47 3.85 22.50 18.09
CA LEU A 47 4.76 21.39 17.80
C LEU A 47 4.08 20.31 16.96
N VAL A 48 2.84 19.95 17.27
CA VAL A 48 2.10 18.94 16.51
C VAL A 48 1.76 19.44 15.11
N LEU A 49 1.32 20.69 14.96
CA LEU A 49 1.07 21.28 13.64
C LEU A 49 2.35 21.32 12.79
N ALA A 50 3.48 21.74 13.37
CA ALA A 50 4.77 21.72 12.69
C ALA A 50 5.17 20.29 12.27
N ALA A 51 4.98 19.30 13.16
CA ALA A 51 5.25 17.90 12.87
C ALA A 51 4.34 17.34 11.77
N MET A 52 3.05 17.70 11.75
CA MET A 52 2.10 17.29 10.70
C MET A 52 2.48 17.86 9.34
N ILE A 53 2.87 19.13 9.28
CA ILE A 53 3.37 19.76 8.04
C ILE A 53 4.66 19.07 7.59
N ALA A 54 5.63 18.88 8.48
CA ALA A 54 6.88 18.21 8.16
C ALA A 54 6.67 16.76 7.66
N ALA A 55 5.80 16.00 8.33
CA ALA A 55 5.42 14.65 7.95
C ALA A 55 4.70 14.57 6.61
N THR A 56 4.04 15.66 6.18
CA THR A 56 3.39 15.76 4.87
C THR A 56 4.39 16.14 3.76
N VAL A 57 5.28 17.11 4.03
CA VAL A 57 6.24 17.63 3.06
C VAL A 57 7.33 16.60 2.71
N ALA A 58 7.77 15.80 3.69
CA ALA A 58 8.82 14.80 3.48
C ALA A 58 8.49 13.75 2.39
N PRO A 59 7.36 13.01 2.46
CA PRO A 59 6.98 12.07 1.41
C PRO A 59 6.62 12.78 0.09
N MET A 60 6.04 13.97 0.14
CA MET A 60 5.72 14.75 -1.06
C MET A 60 6.98 15.12 -1.84
N THR A 61 8.02 15.62 -1.16
CA THR A 61 9.31 15.95 -1.78
C THR A 61 9.97 14.70 -2.37
N THR A 62 9.89 13.58 -1.66
CA THR A 62 10.40 12.30 -2.14
C THR A 62 9.69 11.84 -3.41
N ALA A 63 8.35 11.91 -3.44
CA ALA A 63 7.54 11.52 -4.59
C ALA A 63 7.80 12.40 -5.81
N LEU A 64 7.85 13.72 -5.64
CA LEU A 64 8.14 14.66 -6.73
C LEU A 64 9.53 14.45 -7.32
N ASN A 65 10.56 14.29 -6.47
CA ASN A 65 11.92 14.04 -6.94
C ASN A 65 12.05 12.67 -7.61
N ARG A 66 11.39 11.64 -7.08
CA ARG A 66 11.33 10.31 -7.71
C ARG A 66 10.70 10.39 -9.10
N ASN A 67 9.56 11.08 -9.23
CA ASN A 67 8.85 11.21 -10.50
C ASN A 67 9.67 12.01 -11.53
N ALA A 68 10.34 13.09 -11.09
CA ALA A 68 11.24 13.85 -11.95
C ALA A 68 12.43 12.99 -12.42
N GLY A 69 13.03 12.20 -11.53
CA GLY A 69 14.09 11.26 -11.88
C GLY A 69 13.64 10.22 -12.89
N ILE A 70 12.45 9.63 -12.70
CA ILE A 70 11.83 8.68 -13.64
C ILE A 70 11.61 9.36 -14.99
N PHE A 71 11.05 10.56 -15.03
CA PHE A 71 10.82 11.29 -16.28
C PHE A 71 12.14 11.58 -17.00
N VAL A 72 13.16 12.04 -16.30
CA VAL A 72 14.47 12.34 -16.89
C VAL A 72 15.12 11.09 -17.47
N ARG A 73 15.14 9.98 -16.71
CA ARG A 73 15.81 8.73 -17.12
C ARG A 73 15.04 7.91 -18.13
N ASN A 74 13.71 7.87 -18.02
CA ASN A 74 12.88 6.97 -18.84
C ASN A 74 12.23 7.67 -20.03
N VAL A 75 12.13 9.00 -20.02
CA VAL A 75 11.51 9.77 -21.11
C VAL A 75 12.52 10.71 -21.75
N TYR A 76 13.06 11.68 -21.01
CA TYR A 76 13.91 12.72 -21.59
C TYR A 76 15.20 12.15 -22.20
N GLN A 77 15.96 11.35 -21.46
CA GLN A 77 17.22 10.80 -21.95
C GLN A 77 17.01 9.86 -23.16
N PRO A 78 16.16 8.82 -23.12
CA PRO A 78 16.06 7.87 -24.24
C PRO A 78 15.30 8.42 -25.46
N LEU A 79 14.27 9.26 -25.27
CA LEU A 79 13.37 9.70 -26.36
C LEU A 79 13.67 11.11 -26.87
N ILE A 80 14.21 12.01 -26.04
CA ILE A 80 14.40 13.42 -26.40
C ILE A 80 15.88 13.74 -26.65
N ASN A 81 16.77 13.41 -25.70
CA ASN A 81 18.20 13.68 -25.82
C ASN A 81 19.08 12.58 -25.20
N LYS A 82 19.50 11.64 -26.06
CA LYS A 82 20.31 10.47 -25.71
C LYS A 82 21.68 10.82 -25.15
N GLU A 83 22.25 11.95 -25.58
CA GLU A 83 23.57 12.43 -25.16
C GLU A 83 23.49 13.56 -24.12
N SER A 84 22.38 13.65 -23.39
CA SER A 84 22.18 14.69 -22.38
C SER A 84 23.22 14.62 -21.26
N THR A 85 23.84 15.78 -20.97
CA THR A 85 24.81 15.90 -19.86
C THR A 85 24.10 15.90 -18.51
N GLU A 86 24.83 15.66 -17.42
CA GLU A 86 24.28 15.74 -16.05
C GLU A 86 23.66 17.12 -15.75
N ARG A 87 24.24 18.19 -16.29
CA ARG A 87 23.71 19.56 -16.14
C ARG A 87 22.36 19.71 -16.84
N ASP A 88 22.19 19.11 -18.01
CA ASP A 88 20.92 19.14 -18.75
C ASP A 88 19.86 18.31 -18.03
N GLN A 89 20.24 17.11 -17.57
CA GLN A 89 19.37 16.23 -16.78
C GLN A 89 18.90 16.92 -15.49
N MET A 90 19.78 17.63 -14.78
CA MET A 90 19.42 18.40 -13.59
C MET A 90 18.45 19.55 -13.90
N LYS A 91 18.66 20.28 -14.99
CA LYS A 91 17.75 21.36 -15.41
C LYS A 91 16.36 20.81 -15.73
N VAL A 92 16.29 19.74 -16.52
CA VAL A 92 15.03 19.09 -16.88
C VAL A 92 14.35 18.49 -15.66
N GLY A 93 15.12 17.88 -14.74
CA GLY A 93 14.60 17.38 -13.47
C GLY A 93 13.92 18.47 -12.65
N LYS A 94 14.54 19.66 -12.50
CA LYS A 94 13.93 20.80 -11.80
C LYS A 94 12.62 21.26 -12.46
N ILE A 95 12.59 21.31 -13.79
CA ILE A 95 11.38 21.67 -14.55
C ILE A 95 10.29 20.61 -14.35
N ALA A 96 10.63 19.33 -14.45
CA ALA A 96 9.71 18.22 -14.23
C ALA A 96 9.12 18.24 -12.82
N THR A 97 9.93 18.52 -11.80
CA THR A 97 9.47 18.70 -10.41
C THR A 97 8.47 19.85 -10.30
N LEU A 98 8.77 21.01 -10.90
CA LEU A 98 7.88 22.17 -10.87
C LEU A 98 6.54 21.88 -11.58
N VAL A 99 6.60 21.30 -12.78
CA VAL A 99 5.40 20.95 -13.57
C VAL A 99 4.57 19.90 -12.83
N SER A 100 5.20 18.84 -12.30
CA SER A 100 4.50 17.83 -11.51
C SER A 100 3.86 18.43 -10.26
N GLY A 101 4.53 19.37 -9.58
CA GLY A 101 3.98 20.08 -8.43
C GLY A 101 2.74 20.90 -8.79
N LEU A 102 2.79 21.67 -9.89
CA LEU A 102 1.65 22.44 -10.39
C LEU A 102 0.47 21.54 -10.78
N LEU A 103 0.74 20.42 -11.45
CA LEU A 103 -0.30 19.44 -11.80
C LEU A 103 -0.92 18.81 -10.54
N SER A 104 -0.11 18.47 -9.53
CA SER A 104 -0.62 17.96 -8.25
C SER A 104 -1.49 18.97 -7.52
N VAL A 105 -1.13 20.25 -7.52
CA VAL A 105 -1.97 21.33 -6.95
C VAL A 105 -3.29 21.43 -7.72
N GLY A 106 -3.24 21.39 -9.05
CA GLY A 106 -4.44 21.38 -9.89
C GLY A 106 -5.36 20.19 -9.59
N ALA A 107 -4.80 18.98 -9.49
CA ALA A 107 -5.55 17.78 -9.13
C ALA A 107 -6.14 17.86 -7.72
N ALA A 108 -5.39 18.40 -6.74
CA ALA A 108 -5.87 18.60 -5.38
C ALA A 108 -7.06 19.56 -5.33
N LEU A 109 -7.01 20.68 -6.07
CA LEU A 109 -8.12 21.62 -6.19
C LEU A 109 -9.34 20.99 -6.88
N MET A 110 -9.11 20.15 -7.89
CA MET A 110 -10.18 19.40 -8.55
C MET A 110 -10.84 18.39 -7.59
N PHE A 111 -10.06 17.64 -6.80
CA PHE A 111 -10.63 16.71 -5.84
C PHE A 111 -11.35 17.43 -4.69
N ALA A 112 -10.86 18.59 -4.27
CA ALA A 112 -11.53 19.40 -3.25
C ALA A 112 -12.90 19.95 -3.70
N SER A 113 -13.20 19.97 -5.01
CA SER A 113 -14.52 20.39 -5.52
C SER A 113 -15.55 19.26 -5.58
N ILE A 114 -15.11 17.99 -5.48
CA ILE A 114 -15.98 16.81 -5.48
C ILE A 114 -16.54 16.64 -4.06
N ARG A 115 -17.86 16.76 -3.90
CA ARG A 115 -18.54 16.62 -2.59
C ARG A 115 -19.07 15.21 -2.30
N GLU A 116 -19.17 14.36 -3.32
CA GLU A 116 -19.86 13.07 -3.22
C GLU A 116 -18.98 11.95 -2.63
N TYR A 117 -17.66 12.11 -2.63
CA TYR A 117 -16.70 11.13 -2.14
C TYR A 117 -15.78 11.76 -1.10
N SER A 118 -15.52 11.05 0.00
CA SER A 118 -14.46 11.48 0.92
C SER A 118 -13.10 11.33 0.24
N PHE A 119 -12.12 12.16 0.63
CA PHE A 119 -10.76 12.06 0.12
C PHE A 119 -10.14 10.67 0.38
N PHE A 120 -10.49 10.05 1.51
CA PHE A 120 -10.03 8.72 1.86
C PHE A 120 -10.59 7.66 0.89
N ASP A 121 -11.88 7.76 0.54
CA ASP A 121 -12.51 6.84 -0.42
C ASP A 121 -11.90 6.98 -1.81
N LEU A 122 -11.64 8.22 -2.25
CA LEU A 122 -10.94 8.46 -3.52
C LEU A 122 -9.54 7.85 -3.49
N MET A 123 -8.78 8.00 -2.40
CA MET A 123 -7.46 7.39 -2.27
C MET A 123 -7.52 5.85 -2.34
N MET A 124 -8.47 5.24 -1.63
CA MET A 124 -8.68 3.80 -1.68
C MET A 124 -9.08 3.32 -3.08
N LEU A 125 -9.97 4.05 -3.75
CA LEU A 125 -10.43 3.76 -5.10
C LEU A 125 -9.26 3.79 -6.10
N PHE A 126 -8.45 4.85 -6.08
CA PHE A 126 -7.27 4.95 -6.94
C PHE A 126 -6.25 3.84 -6.64
N GLY A 127 -6.02 3.52 -5.37
CA GLY A 127 -5.14 2.44 -4.95
C GLY A 127 -5.61 1.07 -5.46
N ALA A 128 -6.89 0.75 -5.28
CA ALA A 128 -7.45 -0.53 -5.73
C ALA A 128 -7.48 -0.64 -7.27
N LEU A 129 -7.92 0.43 -7.96
CA LEU A 129 -8.13 0.39 -9.41
C LEU A 129 -6.82 0.41 -10.21
N LEU A 130 -5.86 1.26 -9.83
CA LEU A 130 -4.69 1.56 -10.65
C LEU A 130 -3.40 0.98 -10.06
N GLN A 131 -3.20 1.09 -8.75
CA GLN A 131 -1.93 0.66 -8.14
C GLN A 131 -1.76 -0.86 -8.20
N MET A 132 -2.84 -1.63 -8.00
CA MET A 132 -2.77 -3.10 -7.99
C MET A 132 -2.40 -3.68 -9.37
N PRO A 133 -3.07 -3.35 -10.48
CA PRO A 133 -2.70 -3.86 -11.81
C PRO A 133 -1.27 -3.56 -12.24
N ILE A 134 -0.70 -2.44 -11.78
CA ILE A 134 0.69 -2.05 -12.10
C ILE A 134 1.69 -2.80 -11.23
N SER A 135 1.36 -2.99 -9.95
CA SER A 135 2.29 -3.60 -8.98
C SER A 135 2.44 -5.11 -9.19
N ILE A 136 1.36 -5.81 -9.55
CA ILE A 136 1.36 -7.27 -9.74
C ILE A 136 2.41 -7.75 -10.74
N PRO A 137 2.41 -7.32 -12.02
CA PRO A 137 3.42 -7.77 -12.98
C PRO A 137 4.84 -7.33 -12.58
N SER A 138 4.97 -6.18 -11.92
CA SER A 138 6.28 -5.66 -11.48
C SER A 138 6.91 -6.54 -10.40
N LEU A 139 6.11 -7.06 -9.46
CA LEU A 139 6.55 -8.00 -8.43
C LEU A 139 6.71 -9.42 -8.98
N LEU A 140 5.73 -9.91 -9.75
CA LEU A 140 5.75 -11.28 -10.27
C LEU A 140 6.83 -11.48 -11.33
N ALA A 141 7.23 -10.45 -12.08
CA ALA A 141 8.34 -10.55 -13.05
C ALA A 141 9.69 -10.89 -12.39
N LEU A 142 9.86 -10.59 -11.10
CA LEU A 142 11.07 -10.97 -10.35
C LEU A 142 11.08 -12.46 -9.99
N VAL A 143 9.91 -13.08 -9.87
CA VAL A 143 9.76 -14.49 -9.48
C VAL A 143 9.59 -15.39 -10.71
N ILE A 144 8.72 -14.99 -11.63
CA ILE A 144 8.41 -15.72 -12.87
C ILE A 144 9.14 -15.02 -14.02
N VAL A 145 10.45 -15.26 -14.14
CA VAL A 145 11.32 -14.55 -15.09
C VAL A 145 11.15 -15.05 -16.54
N ARG A 146 10.55 -16.23 -16.72
CA ARG A 146 10.27 -16.85 -18.02
C ARG A 146 8.92 -16.39 -18.58
N THR A 147 8.76 -15.09 -18.79
CA THR A 147 7.56 -14.51 -19.45
C THR A 147 7.95 -13.71 -20.70
N PRO A 148 7.07 -13.61 -21.72
CA PRO A 148 7.29 -12.72 -22.87
C PRO A 148 7.43 -11.25 -22.49
N ASP A 149 8.07 -10.42 -23.31
CA ASP A 149 8.26 -8.98 -22.99
C ASP A 149 6.95 -8.18 -23.00
N TRP A 150 5.91 -8.66 -23.71
CA TRP A 150 4.58 -8.05 -23.71
C TRP A 150 3.76 -8.39 -22.45
N SER A 151 4.19 -9.37 -21.64
CA SER A 151 3.38 -9.90 -20.54
C SER A 151 3.00 -8.83 -19.52
N GLY A 152 3.93 -7.91 -19.20
CA GLY A 152 3.68 -6.82 -18.27
C GLY A 152 2.55 -5.91 -18.74
N TRP A 153 2.61 -5.43 -19.98
CA TRP A 153 1.60 -4.54 -20.54
C TRP A 153 0.24 -5.23 -20.68
N ALA A 154 0.19 -6.47 -21.17
CA ALA A 154 -1.07 -7.20 -21.26
C ALA A 154 -1.68 -7.46 -19.88
N THR A 155 -0.85 -7.75 -18.86
CA THR A 155 -1.31 -7.95 -17.49
C THR A 155 -1.89 -6.67 -16.90
N ILE A 156 -1.29 -5.51 -17.18
CA ILE A 156 -1.86 -4.22 -16.76
C ILE A 156 -3.24 -4.04 -17.40
N VAL A 157 -3.40 -4.30 -18.70
CA VAL A 157 -4.70 -4.18 -19.38
C VAL A 157 -5.74 -5.12 -18.76
N VAL A 158 -5.40 -6.39 -18.57
CA VAL A 158 -6.28 -7.37 -17.91
C VAL A 158 -6.63 -6.93 -16.50
N GLY A 159 -5.65 -6.49 -15.72
CA GLY A 159 -5.87 -6.00 -14.36
C GLY A 159 -6.73 -4.76 -14.30
N LEU A 160 -6.61 -3.84 -15.27
CA LEU A 160 -7.51 -2.69 -15.39
C LEU A 160 -8.95 -3.12 -15.77
N CYS A 161 -9.11 -4.13 -16.62
CA CYS A 161 -10.42 -4.70 -16.92
C CYS A 161 -11.04 -5.38 -15.68
N VAL A 162 -10.25 -6.10 -14.90
CA VAL A 162 -10.68 -6.69 -13.62
C VAL A 162 -11.08 -5.59 -12.64
N SER A 163 -10.26 -4.54 -12.49
CA SER A 163 -10.57 -3.36 -11.68
C SER A 163 -11.90 -2.71 -12.10
N ALA A 164 -12.10 -2.48 -13.40
CA ALA A 164 -13.33 -1.90 -13.92
C ALA A 164 -14.55 -2.80 -13.66
N PHE A 165 -14.41 -4.11 -13.86
CA PHE A 165 -15.46 -5.06 -13.53
C PHE A 165 -15.82 -5.04 -12.05
N MET A 166 -14.82 -5.07 -11.17
CA MET A 166 -15.02 -5.04 -9.72
C MET A 166 -15.68 -3.74 -9.24
N GLN A 167 -15.47 -2.63 -9.95
CA GLN A 167 -16.02 -1.33 -9.58
C GLN A 167 -17.41 -1.04 -10.17
N PHE A 168 -17.66 -1.46 -11.41
CA PHE A 168 -18.87 -1.06 -12.15
C PHE A 168 -19.90 -2.18 -12.30
N VAL A 169 -19.52 -3.44 -12.11
CA VAL A 169 -20.38 -4.60 -12.40
C VAL A 169 -20.56 -5.50 -11.18
N PHE A 170 -19.48 -5.74 -10.43
CA PHE A 170 -19.53 -6.61 -9.27
C PHE A 170 -20.32 -5.98 -8.12
N GLU A 171 -21.28 -6.72 -7.58
CA GLU A 171 -21.99 -6.37 -6.35
C GLU A 171 -21.66 -7.38 -5.26
N VAL A 172 -21.34 -6.89 -4.06
CA VAL A 172 -21.06 -7.73 -2.89
C VAL A 172 -22.23 -8.65 -2.55
N ASN A 173 -23.46 -8.22 -2.85
CA ASN A 173 -24.66 -9.00 -2.59
C ASN A 173 -24.69 -10.35 -3.34
N TRP A 174 -23.91 -10.51 -4.41
CA TRP A 174 -23.76 -11.79 -5.09
C TRP A 174 -23.10 -12.86 -4.21
N LEU A 175 -22.42 -12.44 -3.13
CA LEU A 175 -21.84 -13.32 -2.14
C LEU A 175 -22.82 -13.76 -1.04
N LEU A 176 -24.02 -13.16 -0.94
CA LEU A 176 -25.02 -13.53 0.08
C LEU A 176 -25.31 -15.04 0.12
N PRO A 177 -25.49 -15.75 -1.02
CA PRO A 177 -25.72 -17.20 -1.00
C PRO A 177 -24.53 -17.99 -0.47
N LEU A 178 -23.30 -17.49 -0.65
CA LEU A 178 -22.08 -18.15 -0.18
C LEU A 178 -21.97 -18.11 1.35
N PHE A 179 -22.49 -17.04 1.96
CA PHE A 179 -22.49 -16.87 3.41
C PHE A 179 -23.82 -17.28 4.08
N GLY A 180 -24.84 -17.62 3.30
CA GLY A 180 -26.18 -17.92 3.82
C GLY A 180 -26.82 -16.75 4.55
N ALA A 181 -26.44 -15.51 4.20
CA ALA A 181 -26.93 -14.29 4.83
C ALA A 181 -28.04 -13.62 4.00
N GLU A 182 -28.98 -12.94 4.66
CA GLU A 182 -30.05 -12.19 3.98
C GLU A 182 -29.60 -10.78 3.57
N SER A 183 -28.71 -10.15 4.34
CA SER A 183 -28.06 -8.88 4.00
C SER A 183 -26.73 -8.75 4.74
N PHE A 184 -25.84 -7.90 4.23
CA PHE A 184 -24.60 -7.52 4.91
C PHE A 184 -24.79 -6.20 5.66
N THR A 185 -24.16 -6.07 6.83
CA THR A 185 -24.02 -4.77 7.49
C THR A 185 -23.17 -3.83 6.62
N HIS A 186 -23.30 -2.51 6.80
CA HIS A 186 -22.50 -1.54 6.06
C HIS A 186 -20.99 -1.81 6.16
N ARG A 187 -20.51 -2.22 7.34
CA ARG A 187 -19.09 -2.52 7.57
C ARG A 187 -18.64 -3.76 6.79
N GLU A 188 -19.42 -4.84 6.86
CA GLU A 188 -19.14 -6.07 6.11
C GLU A 188 -19.18 -5.81 4.60
N TYR A 189 -20.13 -5.01 4.12
CA TYR A 189 -20.23 -4.64 2.72
C TYR A 189 -18.94 -3.95 2.23
N VAL A 190 -18.46 -2.94 2.96
CA VAL A 190 -17.22 -2.23 2.62
C VAL A 190 -16.02 -3.17 2.65
N ASP A 191 -15.89 -3.99 3.70
CA ASP A 191 -14.76 -4.90 3.86
C ASP A 191 -14.76 -6.00 2.77
N LEU A 192 -15.91 -6.59 2.47
CA LEU A 192 -16.06 -7.59 1.41
C LEU A 192 -15.83 -7.01 0.01
N THR A 193 -16.21 -5.74 -0.23
CA THR A 193 -15.89 -5.05 -1.49
C THR A 193 -14.38 -5.02 -1.70
N VAL A 194 -13.64 -4.58 -0.69
CA VAL A 194 -12.17 -4.46 -0.75
C VAL A 194 -11.51 -5.83 -0.87
N VAL A 195 -11.90 -6.80 -0.03
CA VAL A 195 -11.32 -8.14 -0.03
C VAL A 195 -11.56 -8.85 -1.36
N SER A 196 -12.78 -8.77 -1.90
CA SER A 196 -13.11 -9.40 -3.19
C SER A 196 -12.31 -8.79 -4.33
N ALA A 197 -12.17 -7.45 -4.35
CA ALA A 197 -11.38 -6.76 -5.37
C ALA A 197 -9.90 -7.17 -5.31
N LEU A 198 -9.32 -7.26 -4.12
CA LEU A 198 -7.94 -7.69 -3.92
C LEU A 198 -7.74 -9.15 -4.34
N LEU A 199 -8.64 -10.06 -3.94
CA LEU A 199 -8.58 -11.46 -4.33
C LEU A 199 -8.71 -11.63 -5.85
N ALA A 200 -9.64 -10.92 -6.48
CA ALA A 200 -9.80 -10.93 -7.93
C ALA A 200 -8.50 -10.48 -8.64
N GLN A 201 -7.85 -9.42 -8.15
CA GLN A 201 -6.56 -8.97 -8.70
C GLN A 201 -5.46 -10.02 -8.52
N ILE A 202 -5.30 -10.57 -7.32
CA ILE A 202 -4.25 -11.57 -7.06
C ILE A 202 -4.46 -12.83 -7.91
N VAL A 203 -5.69 -13.35 -7.96
CA VAL A 203 -6.00 -14.61 -8.63
C VAL A 203 -6.07 -14.43 -10.14
N ILE A 204 -6.81 -13.45 -10.65
CA ILE A 204 -7.05 -13.28 -12.09
C ILE A 204 -5.86 -12.59 -12.74
N THR A 205 -5.45 -11.41 -12.24
CA THR A 205 -4.36 -10.64 -12.83
C THR A 205 -3.01 -11.32 -12.59
N GLY A 206 -2.77 -11.80 -11.36
CA GLY A 206 -1.57 -12.57 -11.05
C GLY A 206 -1.52 -13.92 -11.78
N GLY A 207 -2.66 -14.64 -11.82
CA GLY A 207 -2.78 -15.88 -12.58
C GLY A 207 -2.58 -15.68 -14.08
N PHE A 208 -3.13 -14.60 -14.67
CA PHE A 208 -2.90 -14.24 -16.06
C PHE A 208 -1.41 -14.02 -16.34
N PHE A 209 -0.72 -13.22 -15.51
CA PHE A 209 0.72 -13.01 -15.65
C PHE A 209 1.48 -14.34 -15.61
N ALA A 210 1.16 -15.22 -14.66
CA ALA A 210 1.77 -16.55 -14.57
C ALA A 210 1.49 -17.40 -15.82
N MET A 211 0.27 -17.38 -16.35
CA MET A 211 -0.10 -18.08 -17.58
C MET A 211 0.62 -17.55 -18.82
N THR A 212 1.04 -16.28 -18.84
CA THR A 212 1.85 -15.77 -19.97
C THR A 212 3.18 -16.53 -20.14
N SER A 213 3.68 -17.19 -19.08
CA SER A 213 4.88 -18.04 -19.17
C SER A 213 4.71 -19.21 -20.15
N LEU A 214 3.48 -19.66 -20.41
CA LEU A 214 3.19 -20.70 -21.41
C LEU A 214 3.48 -20.22 -22.84
N PHE A 215 3.47 -18.92 -23.08
CA PHE A 215 3.80 -18.31 -24.37
C PHE A 215 5.26 -17.86 -24.46
N TYR A 216 6.08 -18.20 -23.45
CA TYR A 216 7.49 -17.84 -23.43
C TYR A 216 8.25 -18.55 -24.56
N LYS A 217 9.04 -17.78 -25.29
CA LYS A 217 10.02 -18.26 -26.25
C LYS A 217 11.39 -17.83 -25.78
N GLU A 218 12.40 -18.68 -26.02
CA GLU A 218 13.77 -18.38 -25.66
C GLU A 218 14.22 -17.09 -26.36
N ARG A 219 14.74 -16.15 -25.57
CA ARG A 219 15.16 -14.83 -26.04
C ARG A 219 16.45 -14.98 -26.86
N THR A 220 16.60 -14.15 -27.89
CA THR A 220 17.80 -14.12 -28.76
C THR A 220 18.38 -12.71 -28.84
N GLY A 221 19.69 -12.60 -29.05
CA GLY A 221 20.39 -11.32 -29.22
C GLY A 221 20.60 -10.54 -27.91
N GLU A 222 20.69 -9.21 -28.03
CA GLU A 222 20.95 -8.26 -26.92
C GLU A 222 20.01 -8.46 -25.73
N ARG A 223 18.72 -8.69 -25.97
CA ARG A 223 17.72 -8.87 -24.91
C ARG A 223 17.96 -10.13 -24.05
N ALA A 224 18.53 -11.18 -24.65
CA ALA A 224 18.90 -12.38 -23.92
C ALA A 224 20.08 -12.12 -22.99
N GLU A 225 21.08 -11.35 -23.46
CA GLU A 225 22.23 -10.95 -22.66
C GLU A 225 21.84 -10.06 -21.47
N GLU A 226 20.96 -9.09 -21.68
CA GLU A 226 20.41 -8.25 -20.60
C GLU A 226 19.72 -9.10 -19.53
N THR A 227 18.85 -10.02 -19.95
CA THR A 227 18.09 -10.87 -19.03
C THR A 227 19.00 -11.84 -18.28
N ASN A 228 19.99 -12.43 -18.96
CA ASN A 228 20.98 -13.30 -18.35
C ASN A 228 21.85 -12.54 -17.34
N THR A 229 22.21 -11.29 -17.63
CA THR A 229 22.94 -10.41 -16.71
C THR A 229 22.11 -10.09 -15.48
N MET A 230 20.83 -9.72 -15.65
CA MET A 230 19.89 -9.53 -14.55
C MET A 230 19.77 -10.78 -13.68
N LEU A 231 19.58 -11.95 -14.29
CA LEU A 231 19.48 -13.24 -13.60
C LEU A 231 20.75 -13.62 -12.85
N LYS A 232 21.92 -13.30 -13.43
CA LYS A 232 23.21 -13.48 -12.77
C LYS A 232 23.28 -12.58 -11.54
N ASN A 233 23.01 -11.28 -11.69
CA ASN A 233 23.03 -10.31 -10.60
C ASN A 233 22.07 -10.68 -9.46
N LEU A 234 20.87 -11.18 -9.78
CA LEU A 234 19.90 -11.66 -8.78
C LEU A 234 20.40 -12.87 -7.99
N LYS A 235 21.28 -13.68 -8.58
CA LYS A 235 21.86 -14.87 -7.93
C LYS A 235 23.21 -14.60 -7.28
N THR A 236 23.85 -13.47 -7.61
CA THR A 236 25.12 -13.10 -7.01
C THR A 236 24.88 -12.75 -5.54
N PRO A 237 25.51 -13.46 -4.59
CA PRO A 237 25.40 -13.11 -3.19
C PRO A 237 26.02 -11.72 -2.95
N ILE A 238 25.46 -10.99 -2.00
CA ILE A 238 26.02 -9.70 -1.58
C ILE A 238 27.38 -9.98 -0.96
N SER A 239 28.39 -9.16 -1.28
CA SER A 239 29.71 -9.32 -0.67
C SER A 239 29.63 -9.02 0.84
N GLY A 240 30.41 -9.71 1.67
CA GLY A 240 30.40 -9.47 3.12
C GLY A 240 30.80 -8.04 3.54
N GLU A 241 31.41 -7.27 2.65
CA GLU A 241 31.73 -5.85 2.86
C GLU A 241 30.54 -4.92 2.55
N GLU A 242 29.62 -5.34 1.68
CA GLU A 242 28.39 -4.62 1.32
C GLU A 242 27.18 -5.11 2.14
N GLU A 243 27.32 -6.22 2.86
CA GLU A 243 26.30 -6.76 3.73
C GLU A 243 26.13 -5.82 4.94
N ALA A 244 25.02 -5.08 4.94
CA ALA A 244 24.66 -4.23 6.07
C ALA A 244 24.51 -5.10 7.34
N ASP A 245 24.99 -4.59 8.47
CA ASP A 245 24.81 -5.26 9.76
C ASP A 245 23.31 -5.51 9.99
N VAL A 246 22.95 -6.78 10.20
CA VAL A 246 21.55 -7.17 10.32
C VAL A 246 21.06 -6.71 11.70
N ASP A 247 20.27 -5.63 11.74
CA ASP A 247 19.64 -5.16 12.97
C ASP A 247 18.58 -6.16 13.47
N ARG A 248 19.05 -7.11 14.29
CA ARG A 248 18.23 -8.15 14.91
C ARG A 248 17.23 -7.61 15.93
N ARG A 249 17.38 -6.35 16.38
CA ARG A 249 16.44 -5.74 17.34
C ARG A 249 15.07 -5.55 16.72
N GLN A 250 14.99 -5.27 15.42
CA GLN A 250 13.71 -5.14 14.73
C GLN A 250 12.91 -6.44 14.79
N GLY A 251 13.54 -7.60 14.51
CA GLY A 251 12.90 -8.91 14.62
C GLY A 251 12.47 -9.25 16.05
N GLU A 252 13.23 -8.80 17.05
CA GLU A 252 12.87 -8.95 18.46
C GLU A 252 11.67 -8.09 18.87
N TYR A 253 11.69 -6.79 18.57
CA TYR A 253 10.60 -5.89 18.91
C TYR A 253 9.34 -6.26 18.15
N LEU A 254 9.43 -6.45 16.83
CA LEU A 254 8.30 -6.81 15.98
C LEU A 254 7.76 -8.18 16.39
N GLY A 255 8.61 -9.20 16.54
CA GLY A 255 8.18 -10.54 16.93
C GLY A 255 7.48 -10.57 18.29
N LYS A 256 8.00 -9.85 19.30
CA LYS A 256 7.34 -9.72 20.62
C LYS A 256 6.01 -8.99 20.53
N MET A 257 5.96 -7.86 19.82
CA MET A 257 4.72 -7.09 19.66
C MET A 257 3.64 -7.92 18.95
N THR A 258 4.00 -8.65 17.90
CA THR A 258 3.08 -9.54 17.18
C THR A 258 2.60 -10.68 18.07
N GLN A 259 3.47 -11.30 18.87
CA GLN A 259 3.08 -12.34 19.83
C GLN A 259 2.10 -11.81 20.90
N ILE A 260 2.37 -10.63 21.46
CA ILE A 260 1.49 -9.98 22.44
C ILE A 260 0.13 -9.70 21.80
N LEU A 261 0.11 -9.13 20.58
CA LEU A 261 -1.13 -8.86 19.85
C LEU A 261 -1.93 -10.15 19.60
N GLY A 262 -1.27 -11.21 19.11
CA GLY A 262 -1.92 -12.51 18.88
C GLY A 262 -2.49 -13.10 20.16
N GLY A 263 -1.76 -13.00 21.28
CA GLY A 263 -2.23 -13.41 22.60
C GLY A 263 -3.45 -12.62 23.08
N LEU A 264 -3.44 -11.29 22.91
CA LEU A 264 -4.58 -10.44 23.27
C LEU A 264 -5.82 -10.76 22.42
N ILE A 265 -5.66 -11.01 21.12
CA ILE A 265 -6.76 -11.41 20.23
C ILE A 265 -7.37 -12.75 20.68
N ILE A 266 -6.54 -13.71 21.10
CA ILE A 266 -7.00 -14.97 21.66
C ILE A 266 -7.80 -14.75 22.96
N VAL A 267 -7.30 -13.87 23.85
CA VAL A 267 -8.00 -13.54 25.11
C VAL A 267 -9.34 -12.88 24.83
N ILE A 268 -9.42 -11.98 23.84
CA ILE A 268 -10.69 -11.38 23.41
C ILE A 268 -11.63 -12.46 22.85
N GLY A 269 -11.11 -13.45 22.13
CA GLY A 269 -11.92 -14.58 21.65
C GLY A 269 -12.65 -15.32 22.79
N LEU A 270 -12.07 -15.38 23.98
CA LEU A 270 -12.69 -16.01 25.16
C LEU A 270 -13.90 -15.25 25.71
N THR A 271 -14.08 -13.98 25.34
CA THR A 271 -15.22 -13.17 25.79
C THR A 271 -16.41 -13.22 24.85
N VAL A 272 -16.32 -14.00 23.76
CA VAL A 272 -17.38 -14.08 22.74
C VAL A 272 -18.28 -15.29 23.02
N ASP A 273 -19.59 -15.07 22.92
CA ASP A 273 -20.61 -16.06 23.31
C ASP A 273 -20.79 -17.19 22.29
N THR A 274 -20.48 -16.94 21.01
CA THR A 274 -20.65 -17.92 19.93
C THR A 274 -19.38 -18.73 19.69
N TRP A 275 -19.51 -20.05 19.56
CA TRP A 275 -18.39 -20.94 19.25
C TRP A 275 -17.71 -20.60 17.90
N ALA A 276 -18.49 -20.23 16.87
CA ALA A 276 -17.97 -19.88 15.55
C ALA A 276 -17.10 -18.61 15.60
N ASP A 277 -17.55 -17.59 16.32
CA ASP A 277 -16.82 -16.34 16.48
C ASP A 277 -15.55 -16.56 17.32
N MET A 278 -15.68 -17.28 18.44
CA MET A 278 -14.55 -17.66 19.28
C MET A 278 -13.46 -18.38 18.45
N LEU A 279 -13.85 -19.34 17.61
CA LEU A 279 -12.94 -20.09 16.74
C LEU A 279 -12.25 -19.17 15.70
N THR A 280 -12.96 -18.17 15.20
CA THR A 280 -12.40 -17.14 14.30
C THR A 280 -11.30 -16.34 15.01
N PHE A 281 -11.53 -15.86 16.22
CA PHE A 281 -10.52 -15.17 17.02
C PHE A 281 -9.31 -16.07 17.34
N PHE A 282 -9.53 -17.35 17.65
CA PHE A 282 -8.44 -18.29 17.88
C PHE A 282 -7.59 -18.55 16.63
N ILE A 283 -8.20 -18.69 15.46
CA ILE A 283 -7.46 -18.88 14.19
C ILE A 283 -6.63 -17.63 13.90
N ILE A 284 -7.25 -16.45 13.93
CA ILE A 284 -6.56 -15.19 13.62
C ILE A 284 -5.44 -14.94 14.62
N GLY A 285 -5.74 -15.00 15.91
CA GLY A 285 -4.76 -14.80 16.97
C GLY A 285 -3.65 -15.84 16.94
N GLY A 286 -3.96 -17.10 16.63
CA GLY A 286 -3.00 -18.19 16.46
C GLY A 286 -2.05 -17.97 15.28
N LEU A 287 -2.56 -17.58 14.11
CA LEU A 287 -1.73 -17.23 12.94
C LEU A 287 -0.80 -16.06 13.23
N ILE A 288 -1.32 -15.01 13.88
CA ILE A 288 -0.53 -13.85 14.31
C ILE A 288 0.56 -14.31 15.29
N LEU A 289 0.22 -15.12 16.28
CA LEU A 289 1.19 -15.61 17.27
C LEU A 289 2.27 -16.48 16.63
N LEU A 290 1.91 -17.38 15.69
CA LEU A 290 2.85 -18.20 14.93
C LEU A 290 3.81 -17.36 14.09
N SER A 291 3.31 -16.36 13.37
CA SER A 291 4.16 -15.44 12.61
C SER A 291 5.10 -14.64 13.52
N GLY A 292 4.62 -14.17 14.68
CA GLY A 292 5.44 -13.50 15.68
C GLY A 292 6.51 -14.42 16.28
N VAL A 293 6.21 -15.69 16.52
CA VAL A 293 7.19 -16.71 16.93
C VAL A 293 8.25 -16.93 15.85
N HIS A 294 7.84 -16.99 14.58
CA HIS A 294 8.76 -17.14 13.47
C HIS A 294 9.74 -15.95 13.39
N LEU A 295 9.22 -14.71 13.40
CA LEU A 295 10.02 -13.48 13.40
C LEU A 295 10.97 -13.40 14.61
N TYR A 296 10.50 -13.82 15.78
CA TYR A 296 11.34 -13.84 16.98
C TYR A 296 12.42 -14.91 16.95
N ARG A 297 12.22 -16.00 16.21
CA ARG A 297 13.21 -17.07 16.01
C ARG A 297 14.25 -16.69 14.97
N THR A 298 13.87 -16.00 13.89
CA THR A 298 14.80 -15.57 12.83
C THR A 298 15.85 -14.58 13.33
N ARG A 299 15.62 -13.88 14.45
CA ARG A 299 16.67 -13.07 15.12
C ARG A 299 17.91 -13.87 15.52
N LYS A 300 17.77 -15.19 15.75
CA LYS A 300 18.85 -16.10 16.15
C LYS A 300 19.42 -16.90 14.98
N ALA A 301 18.89 -16.73 13.76
CA ALA A 301 19.42 -17.43 12.61
C ALA A 301 20.88 -16.99 12.38
N PRO A 302 21.83 -17.93 12.25
CA PRO A 302 23.19 -17.58 11.85
C PRO A 302 23.14 -16.88 10.49
N GLN A 303 24.01 -15.89 10.29
CA GLN A 303 24.24 -15.34 8.94
C GLN A 303 24.63 -16.52 8.05
N ALA A 304 23.90 -16.70 6.95
CA ALA A 304 24.32 -17.66 5.94
C ALA A 304 25.62 -17.10 5.36
N ALA A 305 26.72 -17.80 5.63
CA ALA A 305 28.05 -17.49 5.11
C ALA A 305 28.11 -17.64 3.58
#